data_AF-A7L3B8-F1
#
_entry.id   AF-A7L3B8-F1
#
_cell.length_a   1.000
_cell.length_b   1.000
_cell.length_c   1.000
_cell.angle_alpha   90.00
_cell.angle_beta   90.00
_cell.angle_gamma   90.00
#
_symmetry.space_group_name_H-M   'P 1'
#
loop_
_entity.id
_entity.type
_entity.pdbx_description
1 polymer ?
#
loop_
_entity_poly.entity_id
_entity_poly.type
_entity_poly.pdbx_seq_one_letter_code
_entity_poly.pdbx_strand_id
1 'polypeptide(L)'
;IYNLLSINEIDNPNYILQAIMLANAFQNALVPTSTDFGDALRFSMPKGLEIANTITPMGAVVSYVDQNVTQTNNQVSVMINKVLEVLKTVLGVALSGSVIDQLTAAVTNTFTNLNTQKNEAWIFWGKETANQTNYTYNVLFAIQNAQTGGV
;
A
#
# COMPACT_ATOMS: atom_id res chain seq x y z
N ILE A 1 8.72 14.25 6.45
CA ILE A 1 9.12 12.94 5.89
C ILE A 1 7.82 12.24 5.51
N TYR A 2 7.73 11.72 4.28
CA TYR A 2 6.58 10.91 3.86
C TYR A 2 6.94 9.44 4.01
N ASN A 3 6.03 8.65 4.58
CA ASN A 3 6.25 7.25 4.93
C ASN A 3 5.42 6.31 4.07
N LEU A 4 4.98 6.79 2.90
CA LEU A 4 4.28 6.02 1.87
C LEU A 4 5.18 5.94 0.64
N LEU A 5 5.48 4.72 0.17
CA LEU A 5 6.08 4.53 -1.14
C LEU A 5 5.02 4.84 -2.20
N SER A 6 5.19 5.94 -2.93
CA SER A 6 4.26 6.36 -3.99
C SER A 6 4.62 5.72 -5.32
N ILE A 7 3.69 4.92 -5.86
CA ILE A 7 3.76 4.29 -7.18
C ILE A 7 2.64 4.87 -8.03
N ASN A 8 2.99 5.48 -9.16
CA ASN A 8 2.05 6.26 -9.97
C ASN A 8 1.98 5.69 -11.38
N GLU A 9 0.81 5.15 -11.76
CA GLU A 9 0.51 4.72 -13.12
C GLU A 9 -0.40 5.75 -13.78
N ILE A 10 0.19 6.68 -14.53
CA ILE A 10 -0.49 7.90 -15.02
C ILE A 10 -0.21 8.09 -16.51
N ASP A 11 -1.25 8.06 -17.33
CA ASP A 11 -1.17 8.32 -18.77
C ASP A 11 -1.01 9.81 -19.09
N ASN A 12 -1.66 10.70 -18.32
CA ASN A 12 -1.59 12.15 -18.52
C ASN A 12 -0.83 12.83 -17.36
N PRO A 13 0.39 13.36 -17.60
CA PRO A 13 1.22 13.98 -16.58
C PRO A 13 0.57 15.13 -15.79
N ASN A 14 -0.49 15.76 -16.32
CA ASN A 14 -1.23 16.80 -15.60
C ASN A 14 -1.86 16.30 -14.29
N TYR A 15 -2.04 14.99 -14.12
CA TYR A 15 -2.57 14.38 -12.90
C TYR A 15 -1.50 13.98 -11.88
N ILE A 16 -0.21 14.18 -12.17
CA ILE A 16 0.88 13.87 -11.22
C ILE A 16 0.72 14.69 -9.93
N LEU A 17 0.37 15.96 -10.03
CA LEU A 17 0.16 16.80 -8.84
C LEU A 17 -0.99 16.27 -7.98
N GLN A 18 -2.08 15.82 -8.60
CA GLN A 18 -3.19 15.22 -7.88
C GLN A 18 -2.77 13.93 -7.14
N ALA A 19 -1.99 13.06 -7.80
CA ALA A 19 -1.46 11.84 -7.18
C ALA A 19 -0.59 12.15 -5.95
N ILE A 20 0.29 13.14 -6.06
CA ILE A 20 1.12 13.59 -4.92
C ILE A 20 0.24 14.14 -3.80
N MET A 21 -0.76 14.96 -4.11
CA MET A 21 -1.67 15.53 -3.11
C MET A 21 -2.48 14.45 -2.38
N LEU A 22 -2.92 13.40 -3.07
CA LEU A 22 -3.59 12.25 -2.45
C LEU A 22 -2.65 11.50 -1.50
N ALA A 23 -1.40 11.28 -1.90
CA ALA A 23 -0.40 10.67 -1.01
C ALA A 23 -0.14 11.53 0.23
N ASN A 24 -0.05 12.85 0.07
CA ASN A 24 0.11 13.78 1.18
C ASN A 24 -1.09 13.75 2.15
N ALA A 25 -2.30 13.61 1.63
CA ALA A 25 -3.49 13.48 2.47
C ALA A 25 -3.45 12.17 3.27
N PHE A 26 -3.22 11.04 2.59
CA PHE A 26 -3.21 9.71 3.22
C PHE A 26 -2.00 9.44 4.12
N GLN A 27 -0.96 10.28 4.10
CA GLN A 27 0.07 10.28 5.14
C GLN A 27 -0.55 10.45 6.55
N ASN A 28 -1.65 11.20 6.67
CA ASN A 28 -2.37 11.40 7.94
C ASN A 28 -3.21 10.19 8.37
N ALA A 29 -3.28 9.14 7.54
CA ALA A 29 -3.93 7.88 7.87
C ALA A 29 -2.96 6.82 8.43
N LEU A 30 -1.67 7.16 8.57
CA LEU A 30 -0.71 6.31 9.25
C LEU A 30 -0.93 6.38 10.76
N VAL A 31 -0.91 5.23 11.42
CA VAL A 31 -1.05 5.10 12.87
C VAL A 31 0.08 4.23 13.43
N PRO A 32 0.47 4.45 14.70
CA PRO A 32 1.36 3.53 15.40
C PRO A 32 0.76 2.12 15.50
N THR A 33 1.61 1.11 15.45
CA THR A 33 1.25 -0.26 15.82
C THR A 33 1.12 -0.42 17.33
N SER A 34 0.55 -1.55 17.78
CA SER A 34 0.54 -1.88 19.22
C SER A 34 1.97 -2.07 19.75
N THR A 35 2.15 -1.84 21.04
CA THR A 35 3.43 -2.06 21.73
C THR A 35 3.91 -3.52 21.63
N ASP A 36 3.00 -4.47 21.50
CA ASP A 36 3.33 -5.88 21.29
C ASP A 36 3.94 -6.15 19.91
N PHE A 37 3.59 -5.35 18.91
CA PHE A 37 4.18 -5.42 17.58
C PHE A 37 5.57 -4.77 17.54
N GLY A 38 5.70 -3.59 18.15
CA GLY A 38 6.90 -2.74 18.14
C GLY A 38 6.56 -1.28 17.79
N ASP A 39 7.59 -0.42 17.78
CA ASP A 39 7.45 0.99 17.37
C ASP A 39 7.52 1.10 15.84
N ALA A 40 6.35 1.01 15.20
CA ALA A 40 6.23 1.06 13.75
C ALA A 40 4.97 1.83 13.33
N LEU A 41 4.99 2.40 12.12
CA LEU A 41 3.84 3.08 11.51
C LEU A 41 3.22 2.22 10.41
N ARG A 42 1.89 2.19 10.35
CA ARG A 42 1.15 1.52 9.28
C ARG A 42 -0.08 2.29 8.84
N PHE A 43 -0.46 2.16 7.57
CA PHE A 43 -1.75 2.66 7.10
C PHE A 43 -2.90 1.96 7.83
N SER A 44 -3.85 2.75 8.31
CA SER A 44 -5.05 2.27 8.99
C SER A 44 -6.26 2.47 8.08
N MET A 45 -6.97 1.39 7.77
CA MET A 45 -8.20 1.49 6.98
C MET A 45 -9.27 2.36 7.63
N PRO A 46 -9.61 2.20 8.93
CA PRO A 46 -10.53 3.11 9.60
C PRO A 46 -10.12 4.58 9.52
N LYS A 47 -8.83 4.88 9.77
CA LYS A 47 -8.32 6.25 9.69
C LYS A 47 -8.31 6.76 8.24
N GLY A 48 -8.01 5.90 7.29
CA GLY A 48 -8.08 6.18 5.85
C GLY A 48 -9.48 6.62 5.42
N LEU A 49 -10.54 5.96 5.93
CA LEU A 49 -11.93 6.36 5.67
C LEU A 49 -12.25 7.75 6.26
N GLU A 50 -11.77 8.04 7.48
CA GLU A 50 -11.91 9.38 8.08
C GLU A 50 -11.22 10.45 7.21
N ILE A 51 -9.97 10.20 6.82
CA ILE A 51 -9.19 11.13 5.99
C ILE A 51 -9.83 11.30 4.61
N ALA A 52 -10.33 10.24 3.98
CA ALA A 52 -10.96 10.29 2.66
C ALA A 52 -12.12 11.30 2.61
N ASN A 53 -12.91 11.41 3.69
CA ASN A 53 -14.02 12.36 3.80
C ASN A 53 -13.57 13.83 3.90
N THR A 54 -12.30 14.08 4.17
CA THR A 54 -11.71 15.43 4.30
C THR A 54 -11.00 15.90 3.03
N ILE A 55 -10.76 14.99 2.08
CA ILE A 55 -10.03 15.31 0.85
C ILE A 55 -10.89 16.20 -0.06
N THR A 56 -10.28 17.27 -0.57
CA THR A 56 -10.87 18.18 -1.56
C THR A 56 -9.97 18.27 -2.79
N PRO A 57 -10.50 18.16 -4.03
CA PRO A 57 -11.90 17.91 -4.39
C PRO A 57 -12.46 16.60 -3.83
N MET A 58 -13.77 16.56 -3.55
CA MET A 58 -14.40 15.39 -2.95
C MET A 58 -14.26 14.17 -3.87
N GLY A 59 -13.74 13.09 -3.31
CA GLY A 59 -13.72 11.76 -3.92
C GLY A 59 -14.78 10.84 -3.30
N ALA A 60 -14.77 9.58 -3.72
CA ALA A 60 -15.57 8.52 -3.13
C ALA A 60 -14.70 7.31 -2.82
N VAL A 61 -14.95 6.68 -1.67
CA VAL A 61 -14.33 5.38 -1.35
C VAL A 61 -15.13 4.30 -2.07
N VAL A 62 -14.50 3.62 -3.03
CA VAL A 62 -15.14 2.58 -3.84
C VAL A 62 -15.16 1.22 -3.11
N SER A 63 -14.04 0.87 -2.48
CA SER A 63 -13.84 -0.39 -1.77
C SER A 63 -12.81 -0.20 -0.65
N TYR A 64 -12.85 -1.08 0.35
CA TYR A 64 -11.89 -1.11 1.46
C TYR A 64 -11.74 -2.56 1.96
N VAL A 65 -10.55 -2.92 2.45
CA VAL A 65 -10.27 -4.25 3.01
C VAL A 65 -9.35 -4.15 4.21
N ASP A 66 -9.67 -4.89 5.28
CA ASP A 66 -8.80 -5.16 6.41
C ASP A 66 -8.86 -6.67 6.67
N GLN A 67 -7.85 -7.40 6.24
CA GLN A 67 -7.85 -8.86 6.19
C GLN A 67 -6.49 -9.43 6.59
N ASN A 68 -6.52 -10.44 7.46
CA ASN A 68 -5.34 -11.23 7.77
C ASN A 68 -5.07 -12.26 6.67
N VAL A 69 -3.82 -12.34 6.21
CA VAL A 69 -3.34 -13.34 5.25
C VAL A 69 -2.22 -14.14 5.92
N THR A 70 -2.37 -15.46 5.98
CA THR A 70 -1.42 -16.35 6.67
C THR A 70 -0.95 -17.50 5.76
N GLN A 71 0.24 -18.02 6.06
CA GLN A 71 0.77 -19.25 5.47
C GLN A 71 1.72 -19.95 6.43
N THR A 72 1.94 -21.24 6.23
CA THR A 72 2.80 -22.08 7.08
C THR A 72 3.64 -22.99 6.20
N ASN A 73 4.97 -22.98 6.37
CA ASN A 73 5.92 -23.83 5.63
C ASN A 73 5.78 -23.77 4.08
N ASN A 74 5.56 -22.57 3.53
CA ASN A 74 5.42 -22.34 2.10
C ASN A 74 6.50 -21.37 1.57
N GLN A 75 6.71 -21.36 0.25
CA GLN A 75 7.59 -20.39 -0.40
C GLN A 75 7.02 -18.96 -0.26
N VAL A 76 7.90 -17.96 -0.27
CA VAL A 76 7.50 -16.54 -0.22
C VAL A 76 6.64 -16.14 -1.42
N SER A 77 6.86 -16.75 -2.59
CA SER A 77 6.03 -16.59 -3.79
C SER A 77 4.55 -16.89 -3.55
N VAL A 78 4.24 -17.86 -2.68
CA VAL A 78 2.86 -18.19 -2.32
C VAL A 78 2.21 -17.04 -1.54
N MET A 79 2.95 -16.39 -0.64
CA MET A 79 2.45 -15.22 0.10
C MET A 79 2.25 -14.02 -0.83
N ILE A 80 3.21 -13.78 -1.73
CA ILE A 80 3.11 -12.75 -2.76
C ILE A 80 1.81 -12.93 -3.57
N ASN A 81 1.52 -14.15 -4.02
CA ASN A 81 0.30 -14.44 -4.77
C ASN A 81 -0.97 -14.20 -3.93
N LYS A 82 -1.00 -14.64 -2.66
CA LYS A 82 -2.15 -14.42 -1.78
C LYS A 82 -2.44 -12.93 -1.55
N VAL A 83 -1.40 -12.12 -1.34
CA VAL A 83 -1.57 -10.66 -1.19
C VAL A 83 -2.01 -10.02 -2.50
N LEU A 84 -1.47 -10.46 -3.64
CA LEU A 84 -1.92 -10.01 -4.96
C LEU A 84 -3.40 -10.31 -5.20
N GLU A 85 -3.91 -11.48 -4.80
CA GLU A 85 -5.33 -11.82 -4.91
C GLU A 85 -6.22 -10.87 -4.12
N VAL A 86 -5.83 -10.50 -2.89
CA VAL A 86 -6.56 -9.51 -2.09
C VAL A 86 -6.57 -8.15 -2.79
N LEU A 87 -5.41 -7.66 -3.24
CA LEU A 87 -5.32 -6.34 -3.88
C LEU A 87 -6.05 -6.29 -5.23
N LYS A 88 -6.02 -7.37 -6.01
CA LYS A 88 -6.80 -7.49 -7.27
C LYS A 88 -8.30 -7.44 -7.01
N THR A 89 -8.74 -8.00 -5.89
CA THR A 89 -10.16 -7.95 -5.48
C THR A 89 -10.58 -6.52 -5.15
N VAL A 90 -9.73 -5.75 -4.46
CA VAL A 90 -9.97 -4.33 -4.14
C VAL A 90 -10.03 -3.47 -5.40
N LEU A 91 -9.10 -3.66 -6.33
CA LEU A 91 -8.98 -2.87 -7.55
C LEU A 91 -10.03 -3.26 -8.62
N GLY A 92 -10.46 -4.51 -8.64
CA GLY A 92 -11.28 -5.07 -9.72
C GLY A 92 -10.46 -5.45 -10.96
N VAL A 93 -11.05 -6.27 -11.84
CA VAL A 93 -10.33 -6.92 -12.97
C VAL A 93 -9.70 -5.91 -13.92
N ALA A 94 -10.47 -4.91 -14.37
CA ALA A 94 -10.02 -3.94 -15.37
C ALA A 94 -8.84 -3.10 -14.86
N LEU A 95 -8.96 -2.55 -13.64
CA LEU A 95 -7.91 -1.72 -13.05
C LEU A 95 -6.66 -2.53 -12.71
N SER A 96 -6.84 -3.75 -12.18
CA SER A 96 -5.73 -4.66 -11.87
C SER A 96 -4.91 -5.00 -13.12
N GLY A 97 -5.58 -5.24 -14.25
CA GLY A 97 -4.91 -5.54 -15.51
C GLY A 97 -4.04 -4.39 -16.01
N SER A 98 -4.46 -3.14 -15.78
CA SER A 98 -3.73 -1.95 -16.23
C SER A 98 -2.45 -1.65 -15.46
N VAL A 99 -2.31 -2.16 -14.23
CA VAL A 99 -1.17 -1.88 -13.33
C VAL A 99 -0.44 -3.15 -12.87
N ILE A 100 -0.70 -4.29 -13.53
CA ILE A 100 -0.32 -5.62 -13.01
C ILE A 100 1.17 -5.78 -12.75
N ASP A 101 2.03 -5.23 -13.61
CA ASP A 101 3.48 -5.35 -13.49
C ASP A 101 4.00 -4.57 -12.29
N GLN A 102 3.56 -3.32 -12.13
CA GLN A 102 3.91 -2.49 -10.98
C GLN A 102 3.35 -3.05 -9.68
N LEU A 103 2.11 -3.55 -9.69
CA LEU A 103 1.50 -4.21 -8.54
C LEU A 103 2.30 -5.45 -8.12
N THR A 104 2.68 -6.29 -9.09
CA THR A 104 3.47 -7.49 -8.84
C THR A 104 4.86 -7.16 -8.30
N ALA A 105 5.54 -6.17 -8.89
CA ALA A 105 6.84 -5.72 -8.43
C ALA A 105 6.79 -5.14 -7.01
N ALA A 106 5.78 -4.30 -6.72
CA ALA A 106 5.60 -3.70 -5.42
C ALA A 106 5.36 -4.73 -4.31
N VAL A 107 4.44 -5.68 -4.53
CA VAL A 107 4.18 -6.76 -3.56
C VAL A 107 5.41 -7.66 -3.41
N THR A 108 6.13 -7.94 -4.51
CA THR A 108 7.40 -8.69 -4.44
C THR A 108 8.43 -7.98 -3.56
N ASN A 109 8.57 -6.65 -3.71
CA ASN A 109 9.49 -5.83 -2.93
C ASN A 109 9.05 -5.64 -1.47
N THR A 110 7.79 -5.90 -1.13
CA THR A 110 7.33 -5.96 0.27
C THR A 110 7.91 -7.14 1.02
N PHE A 111 8.15 -8.28 0.36
CA PHE A 111 8.62 -9.51 1.00
C PHE A 111 10.08 -9.86 0.67
N THR A 112 10.61 -9.29 -0.42
CA THR A 112 11.95 -9.58 -0.94
C THR A 112 12.69 -8.27 -1.23
N ASN A 113 13.96 -8.35 -1.63
CA ASN A 113 14.79 -7.16 -1.90
C ASN A 113 14.87 -6.17 -0.71
N LEU A 114 14.66 -6.65 0.52
CA LEU A 114 14.56 -5.78 1.70
C LEU A 114 15.90 -5.17 2.13
N ASN A 115 17.03 -5.76 1.74
CA ASN A 115 18.34 -5.28 2.17
C ASN A 115 18.65 -3.85 1.69
N THR A 116 18.24 -3.51 0.47
CA THR A 116 18.40 -2.15 -0.09
C THR A 116 17.33 -1.19 0.41
N GLN A 117 16.24 -1.70 0.98
CA GLN A 117 15.08 -0.91 1.39
C GLN A 117 15.00 -0.69 2.90
N LYS A 118 15.76 -1.44 3.71
CA LYS A 118 15.62 -1.53 5.18
C LYS A 118 15.70 -0.20 5.96
N ASN A 119 16.26 0.85 5.36
CA ASN A 119 16.41 2.18 5.96
C ASN A 119 15.53 3.24 5.26
N GLU A 120 14.67 2.83 4.33
CA GLU A 120 13.78 3.73 3.60
C GLU A 120 12.56 4.12 4.45
N ALA A 121 11.96 5.26 4.14
CA ALA A 121 10.96 5.88 5.01
C ALA A 121 9.63 5.14 5.13
N TRP A 122 9.36 4.16 4.25
CA TRP A 122 8.08 3.44 4.19
C TRP A 122 8.09 2.08 4.89
N ILE A 123 9.26 1.61 5.33
CA ILE A 123 9.41 0.36 6.08
C ILE A 123 9.81 0.66 7.52
N PHE A 124 9.19 -0.03 8.47
CA PHE A 124 9.50 0.13 9.90
C PHE A 124 9.68 -1.23 10.55
N TRP A 125 10.78 -1.40 11.26
CA TRP A 125 11.12 -2.62 11.98
C TRP A 125 10.54 -2.57 13.38
N GLY A 126 9.71 -3.55 13.72
CA GLY A 126 9.11 -3.72 15.04
C GLY A 126 9.97 -4.62 15.93
N LYS A 127 9.32 -5.47 16.73
CA LYS A 127 10.01 -6.46 17.56
C LYS A 127 10.74 -7.49 16.68
N GLU A 128 11.96 -7.79 17.10
CA GLU A 128 12.79 -8.84 16.55
C GLU A 128 13.13 -9.83 17.66
N THR A 129 12.87 -11.11 17.42
CA THR A 129 13.16 -12.22 18.31
C THR A 129 13.99 -13.26 17.56
N ALA A 130 14.52 -14.26 18.25
CA ALA A 130 15.28 -15.34 17.62
C ALA A 130 14.50 -16.12 16.53
N ASN A 131 13.17 -16.09 16.57
CA ASN A 131 12.31 -16.92 15.70
C ASN A 131 11.34 -16.10 14.83
N GLN A 132 11.26 -14.78 15.01
CA GLN A 132 10.29 -13.93 14.34
C GLN A 132 10.75 -12.48 14.26
N THR A 133 10.51 -11.87 13.10
CA THR A 133 10.73 -10.45 12.84
C THR A 133 9.42 -9.81 12.44
N ASN A 134 9.03 -8.73 13.14
CA ASN A 134 7.87 -7.92 12.80
C ASN A 134 8.33 -6.69 12.01
N TYR A 135 7.64 -6.36 10.92
CA TYR A 135 7.83 -5.09 10.22
C TYR A 135 6.54 -4.64 9.55
N THR A 136 6.38 -3.33 9.38
CA THR A 136 5.33 -2.74 8.55
C THR A 136 5.93 -2.21 7.27
N TYR A 137 5.11 -2.15 6.21
CA TYR A 137 5.52 -1.67 4.90
C TYR A 137 4.34 -0.92 4.28
N ASN A 138 4.56 0.32 3.86
CA ASN A 138 3.47 1.20 3.41
C ASN A 138 3.65 1.62 1.95
N VAL A 139 2.71 1.24 1.09
CA VAL A 139 2.69 1.57 -0.34
C VAL A 139 1.38 2.24 -0.70
N LEU A 140 1.44 3.23 -1.59
CA LEU A 140 0.29 3.88 -2.18
C LEU A 140 0.38 3.81 -3.70
N PHE A 141 -0.68 3.34 -4.34
CA PHE A 141 -0.84 3.36 -5.79
C PHE A 141 -1.79 4.51 -6.18
N ALA A 142 -1.34 5.38 -7.07
CA ALA A 142 -2.19 6.31 -7.77
C ALA A 142 -2.30 5.87 -9.23
N ILE A 143 -3.54 5.68 -9.71
CA ILE A 143 -3.79 5.15 -11.06
C ILE A 143 -4.68 6.15 -11.80
N GLN A 144 -4.24 6.57 -12.97
CA GLN A 144 -5.00 7.40 -13.92
C GLN A 144 -4.67 6.91 -15.33
N ASN A 145 -5.62 6.21 -15.95
CA ASN A 145 -5.47 5.71 -17.32
C ASN A 145 -6.84 5.50 -17.97
N ALA A 146 -6.89 4.90 -19.16
CA ALA A 146 -8.16 4.61 -19.84
C ALA A 146 -9.17 3.79 -19.02
N GLN A 147 -8.73 2.97 -18.06
CA GLN A 147 -9.62 2.16 -17.21
C GLN A 147 -10.23 2.93 -16.05
N THR A 148 -9.63 4.07 -15.65
CA THR A 148 -10.19 4.94 -14.60
C THR A 148 -11.21 5.94 -15.14
N GLY A 149 -11.33 6.05 -16.47
CA GLY A 149 -12.22 6.99 -17.12
C GLY A 149 -11.88 8.43 -16.76
N GLY A 150 -12.82 9.12 -16.11
CA GLY A 150 -12.88 10.55 -15.80
C GLY A 150 -11.56 11.31 -15.82
N VAL A 151 -11.28 11.91 -16.97
CA VAL A 151 -10.33 13.01 -17.17
C VAL A 151 -11.08 14.22 -17.69
#